data_AF-A0A8B3C6I6-F1
#
_entry.id   AF-A0A8B3C6I6-F1
#
_cell.length_a   1.000
_cell.length_b   1.000
_cell.length_c   1.000
_cell.angle_alpha   90.00
_cell.angle_beta   90.00
_cell.angle_gamma   90.00
#
_symmetry.space_group_name_H-M   'P 1'
#
loop_
_entity.id
_entity.type
_entity.pdbx_description
1 polymer ?
#
loop_
_entity_poly.entity_id
_entity_poly.type
_entity_poly.pdbx_seq_one_letter_code
_entity_poly.pdbx_strand_id
1 'polypeptide(L)'
;MTSPRLSWKVVSGKRGDCQTAYRILVASSAELLKKDRGDLWDSGRVPSDRSIQVEYAGKPLESRMRCYWKVQVWDAAGKAGPWSEPAMWSMGLLTERDWGGARWIAYRDDAQWREQWQAHKDRENSHREPTWPWFVGTGRTIWELYDMASPHYDPSPLFRKEFALGKKVKAATLYVTGVGYYEAFLNGEKIGDHVLDPAWTNFHKRTFYVPTM
;
A
#
# COMPACT_ATOMS: atom_id res chain seq x y z
N MET A 1 14.18 3.56 6.32
CA MET A 1 14.33 2.43 7.25
C MET A 1 13.46 1.29 6.76
N THR A 2 14.03 0.11 6.54
CA THR A 2 13.38 -1.09 5.98
C THR A 2 13.29 -2.20 7.03
N SER A 3 12.84 -1.84 8.22
CA SER A 3 12.78 -2.73 9.39
C SER A 3 11.32 -3.08 9.71
N PRO A 4 10.74 -4.13 9.09
CA PRO A 4 9.40 -4.58 9.45
C PRO A 4 9.37 -5.01 10.92
N ARG A 5 8.19 -4.86 11.55
CA ARG A 5 7.95 -5.25 12.94
C ARG A 5 7.16 -6.56 12.98
N LEU A 6 7.70 -7.55 13.67
CA LEU A 6 7.11 -8.87 13.82
C LEU A 6 6.38 -8.96 15.15
N SER A 7 5.23 -9.63 15.14
CA SER A 7 4.45 -9.92 16.35
C SER A 7 3.91 -11.33 16.27
N TRP A 8 3.79 -12.01 17.41
CA TRP A 8 3.22 -13.35 17.50
C TRP A 8 2.39 -13.49 18.78
N LYS A 9 1.38 -14.35 18.71
CA LYS A 9 0.55 -14.68 19.87
C LYS A 9 1.04 -15.99 20.47
N VAL A 10 1.35 -15.97 21.76
CA VAL A 10 1.70 -17.18 22.53
C VAL A 10 0.41 -17.77 23.11
N VAL A 11 0.25 -19.09 22.98
CA VAL A 11 -0.88 -19.84 23.53
C VAL A 11 -0.33 -20.99 24.36
N SER A 12 -0.81 -21.12 25.60
CA SER A 12 -0.46 -22.23 26.50
C SER A 12 -1.70 -22.77 27.19
N GLY A 13 -1.74 -24.08 27.42
CA GLY A 13 -2.77 -24.74 28.23
C GLY A 13 -2.50 -24.63 29.74
N LYS A 14 -1.36 -24.10 30.16
CA LYS A 14 -0.98 -23.94 31.57
C LYS A 14 -1.36 -22.56 32.08
N ARG A 15 -1.94 -22.51 33.28
CA ARG A 15 -2.24 -21.24 33.95
C ARG A 15 -0.94 -20.59 34.44
N GLY A 16 -0.79 -19.29 34.18
CA GLY A 16 0.39 -18.52 34.62
C GLY A 16 1.66 -18.79 33.82
N ASP A 17 1.55 -19.41 32.65
CA ASP A 17 2.68 -19.59 31.74
C ASP A 17 3.07 -18.27 31.06
N CYS A 18 4.34 -18.14 30.67
CA CYS A 18 4.86 -16.94 30.03
C CYS A 18 6.01 -17.27 29.07
N GLN A 19 6.26 -16.36 28.13
CA GLN A 19 7.45 -16.42 27.31
C GLN A 19 8.66 -15.87 28.09
N THR A 20 9.75 -16.62 28.12
CA THR A 20 11.02 -16.18 28.73
C THR A 20 12.10 -15.84 27.70
N ALA A 21 11.99 -16.39 26.49
CA ALA A 21 12.88 -16.09 25.38
C ALA A 21 12.18 -16.35 24.05
N TYR A 22 12.75 -15.81 22.97
CA TYR A 22 12.35 -16.12 21.60
C TYR A 22 13.55 -16.32 20.68
N ARG A 23 13.32 -16.94 19.53
CA ARG A 23 14.23 -17.01 18.39
C ARG A 23 13.44 -16.86 17.11
N ILE A 24 13.86 -15.94 16.26
CA ILE A 24 13.25 -15.67 14.96
C ILE A 24 14.22 -16.10 13.88
N LEU A 25 13.71 -16.84 12.89
CA LEU A 25 14.40 -17.11 11.64
C LEU A 25 13.67 -16.40 10.50
N VAL A 26 14.43 -15.72 9.65
CA VAL A 26 13.96 -15.13 8.40
C VAL A 26 14.83 -15.60 7.26
N ALA A 27 14.19 -16.09 6.20
CA ALA A 27 14.83 -16.64 5.04
C ALA A 27 14.30 -16.05 3.72
N SER A 28 15.14 -16.05 2.69
CA SER A 28 14.78 -15.64 1.32
C SER A 28 13.93 -16.67 0.58
N SER A 29 13.84 -17.91 1.10
CA SER A 29 13.00 -18.97 0.54
C SER A 29 12.37 -19.87 1.61
N ALA A 30 11.23 -20.47 1.28
CA ALA A 30 10.54 -21.42 2.15
C ALA A 30 11.38 -22.68 2.37
N GLU A 31 12.18 -23.10 1.38
CA GLU A 31 13.03 -24.28 1.43
C GLU A 31 14.16 -24.14 2.44
N LEU A 32 14.73 -22.94 2.57
CA LEU A 32 15.76 -22.65 3.59
C LEU A 32 15.15 -22.69 4.99
N LEU A 33 13.96 -22.12 5.16
CA LEU A 33 13.27 -22.08 6.45
C LEU A 33 12.83 -23.47 6.92
N LYS A 34 12.49 -24.38 6.00
CA LYS A 34 12.25 -25.81 6.29
C LYS A 34 13.49 -26.54 6.83
N LYS A 35 14.69 -26.03 6.54
CA LYS A 35 15.98 -26.55 7.03
C LYS A 35 16.50 -25.78 8.25
N ASP A 36 15.65 -24.97 8.90
CA ASP A 36 15.99 -24.10 10.02
C ASP A 36 17.14 -23.12 9.72
N ARG A 37 17.23 -22.65 8.47
CA ARG A 37 18.24 -21.69 8.04
C ARG A 37 17.62 -20.33 7.74
N GLY A 38 17.90 -19.34 8.59
CA GLY A 38 17.57 -17.94 8.36
C GLY A 38 18.72 -17.19 7.68
N ASP A 39 18.81 -17.24 6.35
CA ASP A 39 19.88 -16.58 5.60
C ASP A 39 19.78 -15.04 5.62
N LEU A 40 18.58 -14.50 5.84
CA LEU A 40 18.34 -13.07 6.02
C LEU A 40 18.52 -12.64 7.47
N TRP A 41 17.99 -13.44 8.42
CA TRP A 41 18.13 -13.18 9.85
C TRP A 41 17.99 -14.45 10.68
N ASP A 42 18.84 -14.57 11.68
CA ASP A 42 18.67 -15.48 12.81
C ASP A 42 18.94 -14.65 14.07
N SER A 43 17.92 -14.45 14.91
CA SER A 43 18.09 -13.65 16.12
C SER A 43 18.94 -14.36 17.19
N GLY A 44 19.19 -15.67 17.03
CA GLY A 44 19.58 -16.52 18.14
C GLY A 44 18.50 -16.55 19.23
N ARG A 45 18.81 -17.18 20.37
CA ARG A 45 17.93 -17.14 21.53
C ARG A 45 18.08 -15.79 22.24
N VAL A 46 17.04 -14.97 22.17
CA VAL A 46 16.98 -13.66 22.84
C VAL A 46 16.20 -13.80 24.14
N PRO A 47 16.81 -13.56 25.33
CA PRO A 47 16.10 -13.58 26.60
C PRO A 47 15.20 -12.34 26.71
N SER A 48 13.91 -12.52 26.40
CA SER A 48 12.90 -11.47 26.42
C SER A 48 11.49 -12.04 26.40
N ASP A 49 10.59 -11.39 27.12
CA ASP A 49 9.15 -11.62 27.13
C ASP A 49 8.41 -10.85 26.01
N ARG A 50 9.12 -10.01 25.25
CA ARG A 50 8.53 -9.24 24.14
C ARG A 50 8.07 -10.18 23.03
N SER A 51 6.82 -10.02 22.62
CA SER A 51 6.17 -10.78 21.54
C SER A 51 5.45 -9.88 20.52
N ILE A 52 5.52 -8.56 20.73
CA ILE A 52 4.82 -7.55 19.94
C ILE A 52 5.84 -6.52 19.46
N GLN A 53 5.72 -6.15 18.19
CA GLN A 53 6.53 -5.12 17.53
C GLN A 53 8.05 -5.33 17.63
N VAL A 54 8.50 -6.59 17.59
CA VAL A 54 9.92 -6.93 17.54
C VAL A 54 10.47 -6.53 16.18
N GLU A 55 11.42 -5.60 16.20
CA GLU A 55 12.00 -5.03 14.98
C GLU A 55 12.96 -6.03 14.32
N TYR A 56 12.81 -6.19 13.01
CA TYR A 56 13.74 -6.98 12.21
C TYR A 56 15.15 -6.39 12.29
N ALA A 57 16.12 -7.22 12.71
CA ALA A 57 17.51 -6.81 12.92
C ALA A 57 18.49 -7.63 12.05
N GLY A 58 18.02 -8.14 10.92
CA GLY A 58 18.82 -8.94 9.99
C GLY A 58 19.49 -8.13 8.89
N LYS A 59 19.84 -8.81 7.81
CA LYS A 59 20.42 -8.20 6.60
C LYS A 59 19.46 -7.18 5.97
N PRO A 60 19.96 -6.11 5.33
CA PRO A 60 19.13 -5.15 4.62
C PRO A 60 18.15 -5.81 3.65
N LEU A 61 16.89 -5.39 3.69
CA LEU A 61 15.84 -5.87 2.81
C LEU A 61 15.73 -4.99 1.57
N GLU A 62 15.57 -5.61 0.41
CA GLU A 62 15.50 -4.92 -0.89
C GLU A 62 14.08 -4.93 -1.46
N SER A 63 13.86 -4.08 -2.48
CA SER A 63 12.57 -3.97 -3.16
C SER A 63 12.14 -5.30 -3.77
N ARG A 64 10.85 -5.62 -3.67
CA ARG A 64 10.23 -6.85 -4.22
C ARG A 64 10.74 -8.17 -3.59
N MET A 65 11.57 -8.10 -2.56
CA MET A 65 12.08 -9.27 -1.86
C MET A 65 10.97 -9.97 -1.08
N ARG A 66 10.81 -11.28 -1.26
CA ARG A 66 9.95 -12.11 -0.41
C ARG A 66 10.76 -12.66 0.75
N CYS A 67 10.19 -12.57 1.93
CA CYS A 67 10.80 -13.03 3.16
C CYS A 67 9.85 -14.03 3.83
N TYR A 68 10.39 -15.18 4.21
CA TYR A 68 9.69 -16.21 4.96
C TYR A 68 10.23 -16.22 6.37
N TRP A 69 9.38 -16.35 7.37
CA TRP A 69 9.82 -16.34 8.75
C TRP A 69 9.04 -17.30 9.62
N LYS A 70 9.65 -17.65 10.74
CA LYS A 70 9.02 -18.40 11.81
C LYS A 70 9.67 -18.03 13.13
N VAL A 71 8.96 -18.28 14.22
CA VAL A 71 9.40 -17.98 15.57
C VAL A 71 9.29 -19.22 16.46
N GLN A 72 10.25 -19.36 17.38
CA GLN A 72 10.22 -20.32 18.47
C GLN A 72 10.29 -19.54 19.78
N VAL A 73 9.56 -20.00 20.79
CA VAL A 73 9.49 -19.36 22.11
C VAL A 73 9.87 -20.35 23.20
N TRP A 74 10.36 -19.83 24.32
CA TRP A 74 10.65 -20.61 25.53
C TRP A 74 9.63 -20.30 26.61
N ASP A 75 9.12 -21.33 27.27
CA ASP A 75 8.11 -21.23 28.33
C ASP A 75 8.72 -20.76 29.68
N ALA A 76 7.87 -20.66 30.71
CA ALA A 76 8.30 -20.26 32.07
C ALA A 76 9.32 -21.23 32.69
N ALA A 77 9.35 -22.49 32.25
CA ALA A 77 10.30 -23.51 32.70
C ALA A 77 11.61 -23.51 31.88
N GLY A 78 11.75 -22.59 30.93
CA GLY A 78 12.90 -22.53 30.02
C GLY A 78 12.89 -23.65 28.97
N LYS A 79 11.76 -24.33 28.75
CA LYS A 79 11.62 -25.34 27.70
C LYS A 79 11.28 -24.66 26.37
N ALA A 80 12.00 -25.03 25.31
CA ALA A 80 11.68 -24.57 23.97
C ALA A 80 10.37 -25.21 23.48
N GLY A 81 9.46 -24.37 22.97
CA GLY A 81 8.28 -24.80 22.24
C GLY A 81 8.58 -25.26 20.82
N PRO A 82 7.57 -25.74 20.07
CA PRO A 82 7.72 -25.98 18.64
C PRO A 82 7.97 -24.67 17.88
N TRP A 83 8.49 -24.77 16.67
CA TRP A 83 8.47 -23.66 15.72
C TRP A 83 7.02 -23.33 15.34
N SER A 84 6.74 -22.05 15.10
CA SER A 84 5.50 -21.63 14.44
C SER A 84 5.43 -22.18 13.01
N GLU A 85 4.21 -22.23 12.47
CA GLU A 85 4.04 -22.34 11.03
C GLU A 85 4.78 -21.19 10.32
N PRO A 86 5.45 -21.46 9.19
CA PRO A 86 6.05 -20.43 8.36
C PRO A 86 5.03 -19.39 7.89
N ALA A 87 5.30 -18.13 8.18
CA ALA A 87 4.59 -16.99 7.62
C ALA A 87 5.50 -16.25 6.63
N MET A 88 4.95 -15.32 5.85
CA MET A 88 5.71 -14.56 4.87
C MET A 88 5.30 -13.09 4.83
N TRP A 89 6.22 -12.23 4.40
CA TRP A 89 5.91 -10.89 3.89
C TRP A 89 6.69 -10.62 2.58
N SER A 90 6.24 -9.62 1.82
CA SER A 90 6.94 -9.16 0.62
C SER A 90 7.24 -7.67 0.75
N MET A 91 8.45 -7.26 0.38
CA MET A 91 8.80 -5.85 0.30
C MET A 91 8.16 -5.22 -0.94
N GLY A 92 7.67 -3.99 -0.80
CA GLY A 92 7.18 -3.21 -1.92
C GLY A 92 8.31 -2.63 -2.79
N LEU A 93 8.01 -1.55 -3.51
CA LEU A 93 8.98 -0.64 -4.10
C LEU A 93 9.46 0.34 -3.02
N LEU A 94 10.75 0.32 -2.69
CA LEU A 94 11.32 1.08 -1.58
C LEU A 94 11.84 2.45 -2.00
N THR A 95 12.23 2.60 -3.27
CA THR A 95 12.75 3.83 -3.84
C THR A 95 12.05 4.19 -5.14
N GLU A 96 12.14 5.45 -5.55
CA GLU A 96 11.58 5.92 -6.83
C GLU A 96 12.18 5.18 -8.04
N ARG A 97 13.45 4.78 -7.95
CA ARG A 97 14.14 4.03 -9.01
C ARG A 97 13.50 2.66 -9.26
N ASP A 98 12.89 2.07 -8.23
CA ASP A 98 12.26 0.75 -8.32
C ASP A 98 10.96 0.77 -9.13
N TRP A 99 10.44 1.94 -9.51
CA TRP A 99 9.32 2.07 -10.44
C TRP A 99 9.69 1.76 -11.89
N GLY A 100 10.97 1.53 -12.19
CA GLY A 100 11.41 1.04 -13.50
C GLY A 100 11.09 1.99 -14.67
N GLY A 101 11.04 3.29 -14.40
CA GLY A 101 10.73 4.32 -15.40
C GLY A 101 9.25 4.57 -15.64
N ALA A 102 8.35 3.96 -14.85
CA ALA A 102 6.95 4.34 -14.84
C ALA A 102 6.79 5.84 -14.54
N ARG A 103 5.81 6.47 -15.20
CA ARG A 103 5.49 7.89 -15.05
C ARG A 103 4.01 8.04 -14.80
N TRP A 104 3.64 9.14 -14.15
CA TRP A 104 2.24 9.56 -14.09
C TRP A 104 1.70 9.77 -15.50
N ILE A 105 0.50 9.25 -15.73
CA ILE A 105 -0.28 9.45 -16.95
C ILE A 105 -1.62 10.06 -16.56
N ALA A 106 -2.16 10.92 -17.43
CA ALA A 106 -3.43 11.59 -17.21
C ALA A 106 -4.22 11.65 -18.52
N TYR A 107 -5.54 11.74 -18.40
CA TYR A 107 -6.43 11.92 -19.55
C TYR A 107 -6.32 13.35 -20.12
N ARG A 108 -6.22 14.35 -19.24
CA ARG A 108 -6.06 15.75 -19.62
C ARG A 108 -4.59 16.10 -19.80
N ASP A 109 -4.35 17.06 -20.69
CA ASP A 109 -3.08 17.78 -20.75
C ASP A 109 -2.93 18.68 -19.50
N ASP A 110 -1.77 18.60 -18.84
CA ASP A 110 -1.51 19.30 -17.57
C ASP A 110 -1.52 20.82 -17.74
N ALA A 111 -0.97 21.34 -18.84
CA ALA A 111 -0.90 22.78 -19.07
C ALA A 111 -2.29 23.36 -19.29
N GLN A 112 -3.08 22.73 -20.15
CA GLN A 112 -4.47 23.14 -20.40
C GLN A 112 -5.32 23.03 -19.12
N TRP A 113 -5.16 21.94 -18.35
CA TRP A 113 -5.91 21.76 -17.11
C TRP A 113 -5.57 22.85 -16.08
N ARG A 114 -4.29 23.20 -15.91
CA ARG A 114 -3.86 24.25 -14.98
C ARG A 114 -4.44 25.62 -15.33
N GLU A 115 -4.46 25.97 -16.61
CA GLU A 115 -5.04 27.23 -17.08
C GLU A 115 -6.55 27.29 -16.78
N GLN A 116 -7.29 26.23 -17.12
CA GLN A 116 -8.73 26.12 -16.82
C GLN A 116 -9.02 26.16 -15.32
N TRP A 117 -8.22 25.45 -14.52
CA TRP A 117 -8.34 25.42 -13.07
C TRP A 117 -8.09 26.79 -12.45
N GLN A 118 -7.03 27.49 -12.90
CA GLN A 118 -6.73 28.83 -12.42
C GLN A 118 -7.86 29.80 -12.76
N ALA A 119 -8.36 29.78 -14.01
CA ALA A 119 -9.49 30.61 -14.41
C ALA A 119 -10.76 30.32 -13.58
N HIS A 120 -11.00 29.06 -13.23
CA HIS A 120 -12.10 28.69 -12.32
C HIS A 120 -11.88 29.24 -10.91
N LYS A 121 -10.67 29.11 -10.35
CA LYS A 121 -10.34 29.65 -9.03
C LYS A 121 -10.42 31.17 -8.97
N ASP A 122 -10.06 31.86 -10.03
CA ASP A 122 -10.17 33.31 -10.12
C ASP A 122 -11.64 33.75 -10.16
N ARG A 123 -12.50 32.99 -10.87
CA ARG A 123 -13.97 33.18 -10.83
C ARG A 123 -14.55 32.94 -9.44
N GLU A 124 -14.19 31.84 -8.78
CA GLU A 124 -14.62 31.58 -7.39
C GLU A 124 -14.21 32.72 -6.46
N ASN A 125 -12.96 33.16 -6.51
CA ASN A 125 -12.44 34.20 -5.63
C ASN A 125 -13.09 35.58 -5.89
N SER A 126 -13.34 35.93 -7.15
CA SER A 126 -14.02 37.19 -7.52
C SER A 126 -15.50 37.22 -7.14
N HIS A 127 -16.13 36.07 -6.88
CA HIS A 127 -17.54 35.94 -6.51
C HIS A 127 -17.74 35.43 -5.07
N ARG A 128 -16.74 35.60 -4.18
CA ARG A 128 -16.78 35.13 -2.78
C ARG A 128 -17.84 35.80 -1.90
N GLU A 129 -18.33 36.97 -2.28
CA GLU A 129 -19.38 37.67 -1.54
C GLU A 129 -20.74 37.49 -2.22
N PRO A 130 -21.73 36.84 -1.56
CA PRO A 130 -23.07 36.73 -2.11
C PRO A 130 -23.76 38.10 -2.05
N THR A 131 -23.88 38.78 -3.18
CA THR A 131 -24.68 40.01 -3.27
C THR A 131 -26.16 39.65 -3.35
N TRP A 132 -26.92 39.87 -2.26
CA TRP A 132 -28.37 39.66 -2.27
C TRP A 132 -29.10 40.79 -3.05
N PRO A 133 -30.09 40.50 -3.90
CA PRO A 133 -30.49 39.20 -4.46
C PRO A 133 -29.96 39.04 -5.90
N TRP A 134 -28.86 38.30 -6.09
CA TRP A 134 -28.17 38.06 -7.38
C TRP A 134 -28.96 37.28 -8.45
N PHE A 135 -30.14 36.77 -8.11
CA PHE A 135 -30.97 35.94 -8.99
C PHE A 135 -32.23 36.66 -9.53
N VAL A 136 -32.53 37.88 -9.07
CA VAL A 136 -33.73 38.62 -9.52
C VAL A 136 -33.34 39.52 -10.69
N GLY A 137 -33.93 39.28 -11.88
CA GLY A 137 -33.75 40.12 -13.07
C GLY A 137 -32.71 39.64 -14.09
N THR A 138 -32.05 38.49 -13.87
CA THR A 138 -31.08 37.92 -14.81
C THR A 138 -31.71 37.17 -15.98
N GLY A 139 -33.02 36.86 -15.90
CA GLY A 139 -33.74 36.03 -16.87
C GLY A 139 -33.32 34.55 -16.83
N ARG A 140 -32.53 34.13 -15.85
CA ARG A 140 -31.96 32.78 -15.74
C ARG A 140 -32.73 31.89 -14.79
N THR A 141 -32.78 30.60 -15.11
CA THR A 141 -33.37 29.59 -14.22
C THR A 141 -32.42 29.20 -13.10
N ILE A 142 -32.96 28.67 -12.00
CA ILE A 142 -32.13 28.13 -10.91
C ILE A 142 -31.18 27.01 -11.37
N TRP A 143 -31.54 26.29 -12.43
CA TRP A 143 -30.73 25.25 -13.04
C TRP A 143 -29.53 25.81 -13.81
N GLU A 144 -29.69 26.92 -14.52
CA GLU A 144 -28.58 27.62 -15.19
C GLU A 144 -27.58 28.19 -14.19
N LEU A 145 -28.07 28.65 -13.03
CA LEU A 145 -27.21 29.09 -11.92
C LEU A 145 -26.49 27.91 -11.28
N TYR A 146 -27.16 26.76 -11.15
CA TYR A 146 -26.58 25.52 -10.62
C TYR A 146 -25.50 24.95 -11.56
N ASP A 147 -25.74 24.95 -12.88
CA ASP A 147 -24.81 24.46 -13.89
C ASP A 147 -23.55 25.35 -14.01
N MET A 148 -23.71 26.66 -13.78
CA MET A 148 -22.58 27.59 -13.70
C MET A 148 -21.78 27.49 -12.40
N ALA A 149 -22.43 27.13 -11.29
CA ALA A 149 -21.78 27.01 -9.97
C ALA A 149 -21.17 25.62 -9.72
N SER A 150 -21.64 24.60 -10.44
CA SER A 150 -21.17 23.23 -10.29
C SER A 150 -20.01 22.99 -11.26
N PRO A 151 -18.79 22.69 -10.77
CA PRO A 151 -17.71 22.32 -11.67
C PRO A 151 -18.12 21.08 -12.47
N HIS A 152 -17.96 21.13 -13.79
CA HIS A 152 -18.12 19.94 -14.62
C HIS A 152 -17.07 18.91 -14.21
N TYR A 153 -17.52 17.87 -13.49
CA TYR A 153 -16.67 16.76 -13.12
C TYR A 153 -16.20 16.03 -14.37
N ASP A 154 -14.92 15.71 -14.41
CA ASP A 154 -14.41 14.82 -15.45
C ASP A 154 -15.05 13.44 -15.33
N PRO A 155 -15.34 12.78 -16.47
CA PRO A 155 -15.67 11.37 -16.44
C PRO A 155 -14.48 10.58 -15.88
N SER A 156 -14.76 9.43 -15.27
CA SER A 156 -13.70 8.51 -14.85
C SER A 156 -12.94 7.97 -16.08
N PRO A 157 -11.65 8.29 -16.26
CA PRO A 157 -10.91 7.88 -17.45
C PRO A 157 -10.57 6.40 -17.40
N LEU A 158 -10.60 5.74 -18.56
CA LEU A 158 -10.14 4.37 -18.74
C LEU A 158 -8.76 4.36 -19.40
N PHE A 159 -7.78 3.77 -18.72
CA PHE A 159 -6.44 3.54 -19.27
C PHE A 159 -6.27 2.07 -19.65
N ARG A 160 -5.78 1.81 -20.85
CA ARG A 160 -5.51 0.46 -21.37
C ARG A 160 -4.09 0.38 -21.91
N LYS A 161 -3.43 -0.75 -21.66
CA LYS A 161 -2.17 -1.09 -22.28
C LYS A 161 -2.13 -2.58 -22.58
N GLU A 162 -1.70 -2.91 -23.79
CA GLU A 162 -1.46 -4.29 -24.22
C GLU A 162 0.04 -4.57 -24.25
N PHE A 163 0.41 -5.81 -23.95
CA PHE A 163 1.78 -6.30 -24.00
C PHE A 163 1.80 -7.81 -24.24
N ALA A 164 2.88 -8.30 -24.85
CA ALA A 164 3.06 -9.72 -25.13
C ALA A 164 4.06 -10.35 -24.14
N LEU A 165 3.87 -11.63 -23.82
CA LEU A 165 4.77 -12.40 -22.97
C LEU A 165 5.66 -13.31 -23.82
N GLY A 166 6.98 -13.11 -23.75
CA GLY A 166 7.94 -13.95 -24.47
C GLY A 166 8.33 -15.24 -23.74
N LYS A 167 7.91 -15.42 -22.48
CA LYS A 167 8.25 -16.58 -21.64
C LYS A 167 7.09 -16.90 -20.70
N LYS A 168 7.06 -18.15 -20.20
CA LYS A 168 6.11 -18.56 -19.16
C LYS A 168 6.35 -17.77 -17.87
N VAL A 169 5.29 -17.18 -17.33
CA VAL A 169 5.33 -16.40 -16.08
C VAL A 169 5.26 -17.35 -14.88
N LYS A 170 6.22 -17.23 -13.95
CA LYS A 170 6.19 -17.95 -12.66
C LYS A 170 5.36 -17.22 -11.61
N ALA A 171 5.43 -15.90 -11.61
CA ALA A 171 4.66 -15.00 -10.76
C ALA A 171 4.67 -13.59 -11.39
N ALA A 172 3.60 -12.83 -11.17
CA ALA A 172 3.50 -11.43 -11.52
C ALA A 172 2.98 -10.62 -10.33
N THR A 173 3.28 -9.33 -10.31
CA THR A 173 2.77 -8.40 -9.29
C THR A 173 2.59 -7.05 -9.96
N LEU A 174 1.39 -6.48 -9.81
CA LEU A 174 1.07 -5.14 -10.23
C LEU A 174 1.35 -4.17 -9.08
N TYR A 175 2.17 -3.15 -9.33
CA TYR A 175 2.33 -2.02 -8.43
C TYR A 175 1.58 -0.85 -9.05
N VAL A 176 0.50 -0.42 -8.40
CA VAL A 176 -0.42 0.58 -8.98
C VAL A 176 -0.82 1.61 -7.93
N THR A 177 -1.01 2.83 -8.39
CA THR A 177 -1.54 3.94 -7.61
C THR A 177 -2.32 4.87 -8.54
N GLY A 178 -3.32 5.55 -7.98
CA GLY A 178 -4.06 6.61 -8.63
C GLY A 178 -4.19 7.79 -7.68
N VAL A 179 -4.13 9.01 -8.20
CA VAL A 179 -4.56 10.20 -7.42
C VAL A 179 -6.08 10.21 -7.45
N GLY A 180 -6.69 9.90 -6.32
CA GLY A 180 -8.11 9.55 -6.23
C GLY A 180 -8.28 8.06 -6.04
N TYR A 181 -9.05 7.41 -6.91
CA TYR A 181 -9.32 5.96 -6.83
C TYR A 181 -9.02 5.27 -8.16
N TYR A 182 -8.73 3.97 -8.10
CA TYR A 182 -8.59 3.14 -9.30
C TYR A 182 -9.28 1.78 -9.11
N GLU A 183 -9.67 1.18 -10.23
CA GLU A 183 -9.92 -0.25 -10.34
C GLU A 183 -9.06 -0.82 -11.47
N ALA A 184 -8.37 -1.92 -11.20
CA ALA A 184 -7.48 -2.54 -12.17
C ALA A 184 -8.03 -3.88 -12.64
N PHE A 185 -7.88 -4.14 -13.94
CA PHE A 185 -8.32 -5.38 -14.59
C PHE A 185 -7.18 -5.97 -15.42
N LEU A 186 -7.04 -7.30 -15.41
CA LEU A 186 -6.15 -8.03 -16.28
C LEU A 186 -6.97 -9.04 -17.07
N ASN A 187 -6.91 -8.97 -18.41
CA ASN A 187 -7.64 -9.86 -19.31
C ASN A 187 -9.16 -9.94 -19.04
N GLY A 188 -9.75 -8.85 -18.56
CA GLY A 188 -11.18 -8.75 -18.25
C GLY A 188 -11.54 -9.11 -16.80
N GLU A 189 -10.62 -9.65 -16.01
CA GLU A 189 -10.84 -10.00 -14.60
C GLU A 189 -10.33 -8.90 -13.67
N LYS A 190 -11.10 -8.58 -12.62
CA LYS A 190 -10.72 -7.59 -11.61
C LYS A 190 -9.53 -8.11 -10.79
N ILE A 191 -8.55 -7.24 -10.56
CA ILE A 191 -7.35 -7.53 -9.76
C ILE A 191 -7.62 -7.14 -8.30
N GLY A 192 -7.58 -8.10 -7.39
CA GLY A 192 -7.86 -7.90 -5.96
C GLY A 192 -9.35 -7.73 -5.63
N ASP A 193 -9.65 -7.70 -4.33
CA ASP A 193 -11.00 -7.51 -3.76
C ASP A 193 -11.18 -6.15 -3.08
N HIS A 194 -10.15 -5.30 -3.13
CA HIS A 194 -10.18 -3.97 -2.57
C HIS A 194 -11.16 -3.05 -3.33
N VAL A 195 -11.70 -2.08 -2.58
CA VAL A 195 -12.53 -1.00 -3.09
C VAL A 195 -11.99 0.32 -2.55
N LEU A 196 -12.08 1.39 -3.35
CA LEU A 196 -11.59 2.73 -2.99
C LEU A 196 -10.08 2.77 -2.67
N ASP A 197 -9.29 1.94 -3.36
CA ASP A 197 -7.83 1.97 -3.32
C ASP A 197 -7.29 3.24 -4.03
N PRO A 198 -6.15 3.81 -3.59
CA PRO A 198 -5.19 3.31 -2.59
C PRO A 198 -5.37 3.93 -1.18
N ALA A 199 -6.57 4.42 -0.84
CA ALA A 199 -6.90 5.31 0.28
C ALA A 199 -6.51 6.78 0.07
N TRP A 200 -7.34 7.67 0.65
CA TRP A 200 -7.13 9.11 0.57
C TRP A 200 -5.99 9.58 1.49
N THR A 201 -5.08 10.38 0.94
CA THR A 201 -3.99 11.03 1.66
C THR A 201 -3.83 12.46 1.20
N ASN A 202 -3.00 13.24 1.90
CA ASN A 202 -2.49 14.48 1.32
C ASN A 202 -1.49 14.15 0.20
N PHE A 203 -2.00 14.10 -1.04
CA PHE A 203 -1.23 13.73 -2.24
C PHE A 203 -0.02 14.64 -2.52
N HIS A 204 0.00 15.87 -1.97
CA HIS A 204 1.19 16.74 -2.08
C HIS A 204 2.35 16.28 -1.18
N LYS A 205 2.08 15.43 -0.19
CA LYS A 205 3.09 14.94 0.77
C LYS A 205 3.37 13.46 0.59
N ARG A 206 2.33 12.67 0.35
CA ARG A 206 2.43 11.21 0.31
C ARG A 206 1.28 10.63 -0.49
N THR A 207 1.63 9.73 -1.41
CA THR A 207 0.67 8.93 -2.17
C THR A 207 0.94 7.46 -1.88
N PHE A 208 -0.10 6.73 -1.51
CA PHE A 208 -0.01 5.28 -1.33
C PHE A 208 -0.05 4.57 -2.68
N TYR A 209 0.62 3.43 -2.76
CA TYR A 209 0.47 2.49 -3.86
C TYR A 209 0.17 1.11 -3.28
N VAL A 210 -0.47 0.28 -4.08
CA VAL A 210 -0.89 -1.06 -3.67
C VAL A 210 -0.17 -2.09 -4.54
N PRO A 211 0.59 -3.01 -3.94
CA PRO A 211 1.07 -4.21 -4.61
C PRO A 211 -0.06 -5.25 -4.65
N THR A 212 -0.48 -5.66 -5.86
CA THR A 212 -1.51 -6.69 -6.04
C THR A 212 -0.96 -7.84 -6.88
N MET A 213 -1.26 -9.07 -6.48
CA MET A 213 -0.83 -10.31 -7.15
C MET A 213 -1.93 -10.88 -8.04
#